data_AF-A0A0M9E8C8-F1
#
_entry.id   AF-A0A0M9E8C8-F1
#
_cell.length_a   1.000
_cell.length_b   1.000
_cell.length_c   1.000
_cell.angle_alpha   90.00
_cell.angle_beta   90.00
_cell.angle_gamma   90.00
#
_symmetry.space_group_name_H-M   'P 1'
#
loop_
_entity.id
_entity.type
_entity.pdbx_description
1 polymer ?
#
loop_
_entity_poly.entity_id
_entity_poly.type
_entity_poly.pdbx_seq_one_letter_code
_entity_poly.pdbx_strand_id
1 'polypeptide(L)'
;MTQKAASEILRLATSTFSDLLHRVINRVREGHKIKDIKSIGIDEISYAKGRKFVTVIYDLDKSRVVWVGKGKGRDTVDSFFNNELTDAQKK
;
A
#
# COMPACT_ATOMS: atom_id res chain seq x y z
N MET A 1 9.79 8.30 -11.25
CA MET A 1 11.21 8.55 -10.88
C MET A 1 11.74 7.33 -10.14
N THR A 2 12.96 6.87 -10.42
CA THR A 2 13.59 5.75 -9.70
C THR A 2 14.24 6.23 -8.39
N GLN A 3 14.47 5.33 -7.42
CA GLN A 3 15.19 5.70 -6.20
C GLN A 3 16.61 6.22 -6.49
N LYS A 4 17.28 5.68 -7.51
CA LYS A 4 18.60 6.15 -7.97
C LYS A 4 18.56 7.59 -8.49
N ALA A 5 17.57 7.93 -9.32
CA ALA A 5 17.44 9.30 -9.81
C ALA A 5 17.14 10.29 -8.67
N ALA A 6 16.32 9.88 -7.70
CA ALA A 6 16.05 10.70 -6.51
C ALA A 6 17.31 10.89 -5.63
N SER A 7 18.11 9.84 -5.44
CA SER A 7 19.34 9.92 -4.65
C SER A 7 20.40 10.81 -5.31
N GLU A 8 20.50 10.80 -6.64
CA GLU A 8 21.37 11.69 -7.42
C GLU A 8 20.99 13.17 -7.24
N ILE A 9 19.69 13.52 -7.32
CA ILE A 9 19.19 14.89 -7.10
C ILE A 9 19.54 15.36 -5.68
N LEU A 10 19.35 14.49 -4.69
CA LEU A 10 19.57 14.80 -3.28
C LEU A 10 21.04 14.66 -2.85
N ARG A 11 21.94 14.23 -3.75
CA ARG A 11 23.36 13.97 -3.49
C ARG A 11 23.58 13.00 -2.32
N LEU A 12 22.81 11.92 -2.27
CA LEU A 12 22.90 10.86 -1.27
C LEU A 12 23.33 9.54 -1.89
N ALA A 13 23.99 8.69 -1.10
CA ALA A 13 24.12 7.28 -1.46
C ALA A 13 22.72 6.66 -1.59
N THR A 14 22.51 5.84 -2.62
CA THR A 14 21.19 5.23 -2.90
C THR A 14 20.70 4.36 -1.74
N SER A 15 21.60 3.68 -1.04
CA SER A 15 21.27 2.93 0.19
C SER A 15 20.72 3.85 1.28
N THR A 16 21.40 4.96 1.57
CA THR A 16 20.96 5.94 2.56
C THR A 16 19.58 6.53 2.20
N PHE A 17 19.35 6.85 0.92
CA PHE A 17 18.03 7.32 0.48
C PHE A 17 16.95 6.26 0.72
N SER A 18 17.22 5.00 0.39
CA SER A 18 16.30 3.88 0.62
C SER A 18 15.97 3.70 2.11
N ASP A 19 16.98 3.74 2.97
CA ASP A 19 16.81 3.60 4.43
C ASP A 19 15.96 4.73 5.01
N LEU A 20 16.22 5.98 4.60
CA LEU A 20 15.43 7.13 5.00
C LEU A 20 13.98 7.02 4.53
N LEU A 21 13.75 6.57 3.29
CA LEU A 21 12.42 6.35 2.73
C LEU A 21 11.64 5.32 3.53
N HIS A 22 12.24 4.17 3.84
CA HIS A 22 11.61 3.14 4.68
C HIS A 22 11.30 3.68 6.08
N ARG A 23 12.23 4.39 6.72
CA ARG A 23 12.03 4.97 8.05
C ARG A 23 10.87 5.96 8.07
N VAL A 24 10.78 6.85 7.09
CA VAL A 24 9.71 7.86 7.01
C VAL A 24 8.36 7.18 6.77
N ILE A 25 8.29 6.23 5.83
CA ILE A 25 7.04 5.51 5.55
C ILE A 25 6.56 4.76 6.79
N ASN A 26 7.44 4.03 7.47
CA ASN A 26 7.07 3.29 8.68
C ASN A 26 6.54 4.22 9.76
N ARG A 27 7.22 5.34 10.03
CA ARG A 27 6.79 6.33 11.02
C ARG A 27 5.44 6.96 10.68
N VAL A 28 5.20 7.30 9.42
CA VAL A 28 3.94 7.94 8.99
C VAL A 28 2.78 6.94 8.97
N ARG A 29 3.05 5.65 8.70
CA ARG A 29 2.03 4.60 8.67
C ARG A 29 1.75 3.95 10.02
N GLU A 30 2.58 4.18 11.02
CA GLU A 30 2.38 3.63 12.36
C GLU A 30 1.01 4.06 12.92
N GLY A 31 0.20 3.08 13.33
CA GLY A 31 -1.16 3.30 13.84
C GLY A 31 -2.17 3.80 12.81
N HIS A 32 -1.80 3.97 11.53
CA HIS A 32 -2.72 4.44 10.50
C HIS A 32 -3.82 3.40 10.23
N LYS A 33 -5.07 3.83 10.35
CA LYS A 33 -6.26 3.05 9.99
C LYS A 33 -7.05 3.75 8.90
N ILE A 34 -7.73 2.95 8.09
CA ILE A 34 -8.48 3.42 6.93
C ILE A 34 -9.90 3.82 7.37
N LYS A 35 -10.34 5.01 6.93
CA LYS A 35 -11.64 5.60 7.22
C LYS A 35 -12.15 6.41 6.04
N ASP A 36 -13.43 6.76 6.10
CA ASP A 36 -14.12 7.63 5.15
C ASP A 36 -14.06 7.08 3.72
N ILE A 37 -14.33 5.79 3.55
CA ILE A 37 -14.44 5.11 2.25
C ILE A 37 -15.88 4.66 2.03
N LYS A 38 -16.40 4.92 0.82
CA LYS A 38 -17.77 4.55 0.42
C LYS A 38 -17.78 3.54 -0.71
N SER A 39 -16.92 3.75 -1.70
CA SER A 39 -16.80 2.89 -2.87
C SER A 39 -15.35 2.45 -3.04
N ILE A 40 -15.15 1.14 -3.29
CA ILE A 40 -13.81 0.57 -3.49
C ILE A 40 -13.74 -0.20 -4.80
N GLY A 41 -12.60 -0.10 -5.46
CA GLY A 41 -12.16 -1.02 -6.49
C GLY A 41 -11.17 -2.02 -5.90
N ILE A 42 -11.25 -3.27 -6.33
CA ILE A 42 -10.34 -4.34 -5.93
C ILE A 42 -9.81 -5.00 -7.19
N ASP A 43 -8.49 -4.95 -7.37
CA ASP A 43 -7.81 -5.60 -8.49
C ASP A 43 -6.77 -6.61 -8.00
N GLU A 44 -6.67 -7.73 -8.72
CA GLU A 44 -5.62 -8.73 -8.51
C GLU A 44 -4.58 -8.65 -9.62
N ILE A 45 -3.35 -8.30 -9.26
CA ILE A 45 -2.27 -8.10 -10.22
C ILE A 45 -1.27 -9.25 -10.06
N SER A 46 -1.07 -9.99 -11.16
CA SER A 46 0.06 -10.91 -11.27
C SER A 46 1.33 -10.11 -11.50
N TYR A 47 2.33 -10.29 -10.63
CA TYR A 47 3.64 -9.67 -10.76
C TYR A 47 4.74 -10.74 -10.80
N ALA A 48 5.77 -10.47 -11.60
CA ALA A 48 6.92 -11.34 -11.79
C ALA A 48 6.59 -12.78 -12.30
N LYS A 49 7.64 -13.50 -12.65
CA LYS A 49 7.54 -14.92 -13.04
C LYS A 49 7.13 -15.77 -11.84
N GLY A 50 6.35 -16.81 -12.09
CA GLY A 50 5.91 -17.77 -11.06
C GLY A 50 4.57 -17.44 -10.41
N ARG A 51 3.72 -16.63 -11.06
CA ARG A 51 2.34 -16.34 -10.62
C ARG A 51 2.29 -15.79 -9.19
N LYS A 52 3.11 -14.77 -8.89
CA LYS A 52 2.98 -14.03 -7.64
C LYS A 52 1.86 -13.02 -7.82
N PHE A 53 0.99 -12.88 -6.81
CA PHE A 53 -0.15 -11.98 -6.88
C PHE A 53 -0.11 -10.94 -5.77
N VAL A 54 -0.58 -9.75 -6.09
CA VAL A 54 -0.89 -8.68 -5.15
C VAL A 54 -2.34 -8.28 -5.37
N THR A 55 -3.06 -8.06 -4.29
CA THR A 55 -4.39 -7.45 -4.30
C THR A 55 -4.25 -5.96 -3.99
N VAL A 56 -4.76 -5.10 -4.86
CA VAL A 56 -4.76 -3.64 -4.67
C VAL A 56 -6.18 -3.20 -4.41
N ILE A 57 -6.39 -2.45 -3.33
CA ILE A 57 -7.67 -1.85 -2.99
C ILE A 57 -7.52 -0.34 -3.04
N TYR A 58 -8.41 0.33 -3.77
CA TYR A 58 -8.40 1.77 -3.97
C TYR A 58 -9.80 2.37 -3.78
N ASP A 59 -9.80 3.61 -3.31
CA ASP A 59 -10.99 4.44 -3.14
C ASP A 59 -11.35 5.04 -4.51
N LEU A 60 -12.51 4.65 -5.04
CA LEU A 60 -12.97 5.07 -6.37
C LEU A 60 -13.34 6.56 -6.40
N ASP A 61 -13.85 7.09 -5.28
CA ASP A 61 -14.28 8.48 -5.17
C ASP A 61 -13.08 9.43 -5.07
N LYS A 62 -12.04 9.05 -4.31
CA LYS A 62 -10.85 9.88 -4.06
C LYS A 62 -9.67 9.54 -4.96
N SER A 63 -9.81 8.58 -5.86
CA SER A 63 -8.76 8.15 -6.81
C SER A 63 -7.42 7.87 -6.12
N ARG A 64 -7.44 7.12 -5.01
CA ARG A 64 -6.24 6.80 -4.23
C ARG A 64 -6.18 5.33 -3.86
N VAL A 65 -4.99 4.74 -3.92
CA VAL A 65 -4.73 3.41 -3.34
C VAL A 65 -4.77 3.52 -1.83
N VAL A 66 -5.57 2.65 -1.20
CA VAL A 66 -5.74 2.65 0.26
C VAL A 66 -5.08 1.44 0.90
N TRP A 67 -4.96 0.33 0.18
CA TRP A 67 -4.32 -0.87 0.70
C TRP A 67 -3.73 -1.74 -0.42
N VAL A 68 -2.65 -2.45 -0.08
CA VAL A 68 -1.97 -3.39 -0.96
C VAL A 68 -1.63 -4.63 -0.15
N GLY A 69 -2.19 -5.77 -0.54
CA GLY A 69 -2.00 -7.06 0.09
C GLY A 69 -1.20 -8.02 -0.77
N LYS A 70 -0.39 -8.86 -0.13
CA LYS A 70 0.26 -9.99 -0.81
C LYS A 70 -0.74 -11.13 -0.93
N GLY A 71 -0.87 -11.71 -2.13
CA GLY A 71 -1.80 -12.79 -2.40
C GLY A 71 -2.96 -12.34 -3.28
N LYS A 72 -3.95 -13.22 -3.36
CA LYS A 72 -5.19 -13.03 -4.12
C LYS A 72 -6.32 -13.83 -3.49
N GLY A 73 -7.54 -13.55 -3.92
CA GLY A 73 -8.74 -14.24 -3.48
C GLY A 73 -9.28 -13.74 -2.15
N ARG A 74 -10.33 -14.44 -1.70
CA ARG A 74 -11.17 -14.06 -0.57
C ARG A 74 -10.37 -13.76 0.70
N ASP A 75 -9.45 -14.65 1.08
CA ASP A 75 -8.66 -14.51 2.32
C ASP A 75 -7.84 -13.20 2.36
N THR A 76 -7.32 -12.78 1.19
CA THR A 76 -6.54 -11.54 1.09
C THR A 76 -7.45 -10.32 1.27
N VAL A 77 -8.64 -10.36 0.67
CA VAL A 77 -9.65 -9.30 0.80
C VAL A 77 -10.24 -9.24 2.20
N ASP A 78 -10.54 -10.38 2.82
CA ASP A 78 -11.07 -10.45 4.19
C ASP A 78 -10.05 -9.89 5.20
N SER A 79 -8.74 -10.09 4.97
CA SER A 79 -7.68 -9.46 5.80
C SER A 79 -7.79 -7.94 5.82
N PHE A 80 -8.09 -7.29 4.68
CA PHE A 80 -8.32 -5.85 4.63
C PHE A 80 -9.51 -5.43 5.48
N PHE A 81 -10.68 -6.07 5.31
CA PHE A 81 -11.89 -5.72 6.06
C PHE A 81 -11.73 -5.96 7.57
N ASN A 82 -11.03 -7.02 7.96
CA ASN A 82 -10.86 -7.39 9.36
C ASN A 82 -9.83 -6.51 10.07
N ASN A 83 -8.74 -6.13 9.41
CA ASN A 83 -7.56 -5.57 10.09
C ASN A 83 -7.29 -4.10 9.79
N GLU A 84 -7.73 -3.55 8.65
CA GLU A 84 -7.23 -2.25 8.17
C GLU A 84 -8.22 -1.09 8.39
N LEU A 85 -9.51 -1.41 8.46
CA LEU A 85 -10.56 -0.44 8.70
C LEU A 85 -10.63 -0.01 10.17
N THR A 86 -11.02 1.24 10.40
CA THR A 86 -11.44 1.70 11.74
C THR A 86 -12.73 0.99 12.18
N ASP A 87 -12.96 0.86 13.49
CA ASP A 87 -14.16 0.18 14.01
C ASP A 87 -15.47 0.86 13.59
N ALA A 88 -15.46 2.18 13.41
CA ALA A 88 -16.59 2.93 12.90
C ALA A 88 -16.93 2.60 11.42
N GLN A 89 -15.91 2.28 10.62
CA GLN A 89 -16.06 1.96 9.20
C GLN A 89 -16.47 0.50 8.94
N LYS A 90 -16.25 -0.38 9.92
CA LYS A 90 -16.65 -1.80 9.85
C LYS A 90 -18.14 -2.03 10.11
N LYS A 91 -18.83 -1.05 10.71
CA LYS A 91 -20.27 -1.08 10.99
C LYS A 91 -21.06 -0.56 9.80
#